data_AF-A0A815MCY3-F1
#
_entry.id   AF-A0A815MCY3-F1
#
_cell.length_a   1.000
_cell.length_b   1.000
_cell.length_c   1.000
_cell.angle_alpha   90.00
_cell.angle_beta   90.00
_cell.angle_gamma   90.00
#
_symmetry.space_group_name_H-M   'P 1'
#
loop_
_entity.id
_entity.type
_entity.pdbx_description
1 polymer ?
#
loop_
_entity_poly.entity_id
_entity_poly.type
_entity_poly.pdbx_seq_one_letter_code
_entity_poly.pdbx_strand_id
1 'polypeptide(L)'
;MEETFPKLFDCPDYLQGKYCHALCNYRHQTEEEKQAIKRYHESLELKPNPRKSKRFGPVYIIAGPERSGASWLFNAVRLLLIHQESPSGPADSYRLNHITKNDIETRLIEAGGRPLVVRTMRIPDSDWAESLDLSGHGYMVFVSHRDLRDVIDDCLTIGWMKHDLGVILSRLRAYMTSFEYWRSIAKGDFRYESIHNEPVEQVKHLARLIGLESTNAEHIAREIYSLRPGQAVGPDQVSKMWPAQRVIEASRADGDDDSEKKMDVDGKDATTTVVVVPLQAKLLESERKKIREAHADYHDRYGYV
;
A
#
# COMPACT_ATOMS: atom_id res chain seq x y z
N MET A 1 -37.66 -10.48 26.18
CA MET A 1 -36.65 -9.43 26.39
C MET A 1 -35.73 -9.48 25.19
N GLU A 2 -36.01 -8.61 24.22
CA GLU A 2 -35.18 -8.39 23.04
C GLU A 2 -34.13 -7.34 23.42
N GLU A 3 -32.85 -7.68 23.41
CA GLU A 3 -31.76 -6.72 23.61
C GLU A 3 -31.39 -6.11 22.25
N THR A 4 -31.70 -4.83 22.12
CA THR A 4 -31.33 -3.98 20.99
C THR A 4 -29.83 -3.66 21.03
N PHE A 5 -29.09 -4.10 20.01
CA PHE A 5 -27.74 -3.58 19.71
C PHE A 5 -27.82 -2.09 19.35
N PRO A 6 -26.91 -1.23 19.85
CA PRO A 6 -26.87 0.18 19.47
C PRO A 6 -26.45 0.33 18.00
N LYS A 7 -27.16 1.21 17.28
CA LYS A 7 -26.92 1.55 15.88
C LYS A 7 -25.53 2.18 15.71
N LEU A 8 -24.66 1.49 15.00
CA LEU A 8 -23.26 1.83 14.69
C LEU A 8 -23.06 3.04 13.76
N PHE A 9 -24.08 3.88 13.51
CA PHE A 9 -24.06 4.84 12.39
C PHE A 9 -24.17 6.32 12.75
N ASP A 10 -24.28 6.68 14.04
CA ASP A 10 -24.47 8.08 14.45
C ASP A 10 -23.19 8.72 15.03
N CYS A 11 -22.04 8.55 14.37
CA CYS A 11 -20.81 9.27 14.72
C CYS A 11 -20.69 10.55 13.86
N PRO A 12 -20.75 11.77 14.44
CA PRO A 12 -20.67 13.02 13.68
C PRO A 12 -19.35 13.18 12.90
N ASP A 13 -18.26 12.59 13.40
CA ASP A 13 -16.93 12.67 12.79
C ASP A 13 -16.80 11.77 11.54
N TYR A 14 -17.65 10.73 11.42
CA TYR A 14 -17.72 9.86 10.24
C TYR A 14 -18.19 10.63 9.00
N LEU A 15 -19.05 11.64 9.18
CA LEU A 15 -19.58 12.47 8.11
C LEU A 15 -18.61 13.58 7.65
N GLN A 16 -17.51 13.82 8.38
CA GLN A 16 -16.56 14.91 8.12
C GLN A 16 -15.21 14.45 7.54
N GLY A 17 -15.05 13.17 7.20
CA GLY A 17 -13.87 12.68 6.48
C GLY A 17 -12.55 12.71 7.26
N LYS A 18 -12.57 13.01 8.58
CA LYS A 18 -11.37 13.00 9.43
C LYS A 18 -11.11 11.58 9.94
N TYR A 19 -9.85 11.13 9.81
CA TYR A 19 -9.36 9.79 10.13
C TYR A 19 -9.94 9.18 11.41
N CYS A 20 -10.73 8.11 11.29
CA CYS A 20 -11.22 7.34 12.43
C CYS A 20 -11.11 5.83 12.14
N HIS A 21 -9.90 5.27 12.19
CA HIS A 21 -9.71 3.81 12.11
C HIS A 21 -8.64 3.40 13.12
N ALA A 22 -9.01 2.51 14.06
CA ALA A 22 -8.25 2.02 15.22
C ALA A 22 -8.11 2.95 16.45
N LEU A 23 -7.48 4.13 16.36
CA LEU A 23 -7.25 5.01 17.54
C LEU A 23 -8.54 5.65 18.08
N CYS A 24 -9.53 5.83 17.21
CA CYS A 24 -10.83 6.39 17.51
C CYS A 24 -11.69 5.42 18.35
N ASN A 25 -11.68 4.12 17.99
CA ASN A 25 -12.30 3.07 18.82
C ASN A 25 -11.64 2.98 20.20
N TYR A 26 -10.32 3.15 20.31
CA TYR A 26 -9.65 3.16 21.61
C TYR A 26 -9.99 4.41 22.44
N ARG A 27 -10.19 5.58 21.82
CA ARG A 27 -10.57 6.82 22.53
C ARG A 27 -12.03 6.83 23.00
N HIS A 28 -12.93 6.19 22.26
CA HIS A 28 -14.35 6.08 22.61
C HIS A 28 -14.69 4.86 23.46
N GLN A 29 -13.75 3.93 23.66
CA GLN A 29 -13.89 2.90 24.67
C GLN A 29 -13.97 3.52 26.05
N THR A 30 -14.93 3.05 26.83
CA THR A 30 -14.99 3.28 28.27
C THR A 30 -13.70 2.79 28.94
N GLU A 31 -13.35 3.36 30.08
CA GLU A 31 -12.19 2.87 30.85
C GLU A 31 -12.33 1.40 31.23
N GLU A 32 -13.57 0.89 31.38
CA GLU A 32 -13.86 -0.52 31.61
C GLU A 32 -13.54 -1.39 30.39
N GLU A 33 -13.88 -0.96 29.18
CA GLU A 33 -13.53 -1.67 27.94
C GLU A 33 -12.02 -1.67 27.69
N LYS A 34 -11.34 -0.54 27.93
CA LYS A 34 -9.87 -0.47 27.87
C LYS A 34 -9.23 -1.42 28.87
N GLN A 35 -9.74 -1.45 30.11
CA GLN A 35 -9.26 -2.38 31.13
C GLN A 35 -9.59 -3.83 30.80
N ALA A 36 -10.73 -4.13 30.18
CA ALA A 36 -11.10 -5.48 29.76
C ALA A 36 -10.19 -5.98 28.62
N ILE A 37 -9.89 -5.13 27.64
CA ILE A 37 -8.92 -5.42 26.57
C ILE A 37 -7.52 -5.63 27.18
N LYS A 38 -7.10 -4.75 28.10
CA LYS A 38 -5.83 -4.89 28.81
C LYS A 38 -5.76 -6.21 29.59
N ARG A 39 -6.78 -6.55 30.39
CA ARG A 39 -6.87 -7.83 31.12
C ARG A 39 -6.92 -9.03 30.18
N TYR A 40 -7.58 -8.91 29.03
CA TYR A 40 -7.60 -9.93 28.00
C TYR A 40 -6.20 -10.15 27.42
N HIS A 41 -5.46 -9.09 27.09
CA HIS A 41 -4.07 -9.17 26.65
C HIS A 41 -3.15 -9.71 27.74
N GLU A 42 -3.27 -9.26 28.99
CA GLU A 42 -2.54 -9.80 30.15
C GLU A 42 -2.92 -11.26 30.45
N SER A 43 -4.14 -11.69 30.10
CA SER A 43 -4.55 -13.10 30.20
C SER A 43 -4.02 -13.94 29.03
N LEU A 44 -3.79 -13.30 27.88
CA LEU A 44 -3.14 -13.85 26.69
C LEU A 44 -1.61 -13.81 26.79
N GLU A 45 -1.04 -13.06 27.74
CA GLU A 45 0.27 -13.32 28.35
C GLU A 45 0.20 -14.62 29.16
N LEU A 46 -0.17 -15.69 28.43
CA LEU A 46 0.18 -17.06 28.68
C LEU A 46 1.57 -17.08 29.28
N LYS A 47 1.64 -17.55 30.53
CA LYS A 47 2.87 -17.97 31.22
C LYS A 47 3.90 -18.35 30.17
N PRO A 48 5.10 -17.73 30.14
CA PRO A 48 6.07 -17.93 29.08
C PRO A 48 6.23 -19.42 28.85
N ASN A 49 5.64 -19.92 27.76
CA ASN A 49 5.72 -21.33 27.43
C ASN A 49 7.21 -21.56 27.15
N PRO A 50 7.91 -22.40 27.94
CA PRO A 50 9.36 -22.53 27.85
C PRO A 50 9.74 -23.10 26.48
N ARG A 51 9.93 -22.17 25.53
CA ARG A 51 10.76 -22.21 24.33
C ARG A 51 10.94 -23.60 23.72
N LYS A 52 9.86 -24.17 23.16
CA LYS A 52 10.03 -24.70 21.80
C LYS A 52 10.28 -23.46 20.95
N SER A 53 11.51 -23.26 20.47
CA SER A 53 11.83 -22.18 19.54
C SER A 53 10.85 -22.27 18.38
N LYS A 54 9.76 -21.49 18.41
CA LYS A 54 8.84 -21.40 17.28
C LYS A 54 9.69 -20.85 16.14
N ARG A 55 10.03 -21.72 15.20
CA ARG A 55 10.71 -21.29 13.99
C ARG A 55 9.68 -20.48 13.22
N PHE A 56 9.85 -19.17 13.23
CA PHE A 56 9.08 -18.30 12.38
C PHE A 56 9.52 -18.51 10.93
N GLY A 57 8.60 -18.31 9.98
CA GLY A 57 8.93 -18.32 8.57
C GLY A 57 9.79 -17.11 8.19
N PRO A 58 10.43 -17.14 7.00
CA PRO A 58 11.19 -16.01 6.50
C PRO A 58 10.28 -14.79 6.27
N VAL A 59 10.85 -13.59 6.41
CA VAL A 59 10.14 -12.33 6.19
C VAL A 59 10.63 -11.67 4.90
N TYR A 60 9.72 -11.40 3.98
CA TYR A 60 9.99 -10.69 2.73
C TYR A 60 9.35 -9.31 2.77
N ILE A 61 10.17 -8.27 2.74
CA ILE A 61 9.73 -6.87 2.72
C ILE A 61 9.84 -6.36 1.29
N ILE A 62 8.71 -5.98 0.72
CA ILE A 62 8.60 -5.43 -0.63
C ILE A 62 8.40 -3.94 -0.51
N ALA A 63 9.52 -3.24 -0.64
CA ALA A 63 9.57 -1.80 -0.52
C ALA A 63 9.55 -1.13 -1.90
N GLY A 64 9.14 0.12 -1.90
CA GLY A 64 9.29 0.98 -3.05
C GLY A 64 8.39 2.19 -2.90
N PRO A 65 8.85 3.36 -3.34
CA PRO A 65 8.01 4.54 -3.37
C PRO A 65 6.80 4.33 -4.29
N GLU A 66 5.82 5.24 -4.22
CA GLU A 66 4.60 5.13 -5.02
C GLU A 66 4.89 5.02 -6.53
N ARG A 67 4.10 4.21 -7.24
CA ARG A 67 4.24 3.97 -8.70
C ARG A 67 5.57 3.33 -9.16
N SER A 68 6.40 2.84 -8.24
CA SER A 68 7.69 2.19 -8.53
C SER A 68 7.62 0.78 -9.14
N GLY A 69 6.47 0.11 -9.07
CA GLY A 69 6.36 -1.32 -9.39
C GLY A 69 6.31 -2.26 -8.19
N ALA A 70 6.34 -1.74 -6.96
CA ALA A 70 6.33 -2.56 -5.74
C ALA A 70 5.13 -3.53 -5.63
N SER A 71 3.98 -3.18 -6.23
CA SER A 71 2.83 -4.09 -6.28
C SER A 71 3.08 -5.32 -7.17
N TRP A 72 3.81 -5.16 -8.28
CA TRP A 72 4.18 -6.26 -9.15
C TRP A 72 5.16 -7.19 -8.42
N LEU A 73 6.22 -6.64 -7.80
CA LEU A 73 7.17 -7.42 -7.00
C LEU A 73 6.49 -8.17 -5.88
N PHE A 74 5.54 -7.53 -5.19
CA PHE A 74 4.82 -8.14 -4.10
C PHE A 74 4.04 -9.38 -4.54
N ASN A 75 3.36 -9.29 -5.68
CA ASN A 75 2.66 -10.43 -6.25
C ASN A 75 3.62 -11.51 -6.78
N ALA A 76 4.75 -11.11 -7.38
CA ALA A 76 5.78 -12.05 -7.82
C ALA A 76 6.31 -12.90 -6.67
N VAL A 77 6.68 -12.29 -5.53
CA VAL A 77 7.12 -13.03 -4.33
C VAL A 77 6.03 -13.97 -3.82
N ARG A 78 4.78 -13.49 -3.71
CA ARG A 78 3.67 -14.32 -3.24
C ARG A 78 3.45 -15.55 -4.11
N LEU A 79 3.40 -15.36 -5.42
CA LEU A 79 3.18 -16.44 -6.37
C LEU A 79 4.37 -17.41 -6.40
N LEU A 80 5.61 -16.92 -6.33
CA LEU A 80 6.78 -17.78 -6.16
C LEU A 80 6.66 -18.69 -4.94
N LEU A 81 6.23 -18.16 -3.80
CA LEU A 81 6.06 -18.93 -2.56
C LEU A 81 4.89 -19.92 -2.63
N ILE A 82 3.81 -19.57 -3.33
CA ILE A 82 2.64 -20.46 -3.55
C ILE A 82 3.04 -21.64 -4.46
N HIS A 83 3.71 -21.37 -5.58
CA HIS A 83 4.06 -22.37 -6.58
C HIS A 83 5.23 -23.28 -6.18
N GLN A 84 5.91 -22.98 -5.06
CA GLN A 84 7.00 -23.80 -4.50
C GLN A 84 6.51 -24.87 -3.52
N GLU A 85 5.18 -25.05 -3.37
CA GLU A 85 4.57 -26.03 -2.47
C GLU A 85 5.20 -26.02 -1.06
N SER A 86 5.45 -24.82 -0.51
CA SER A 86 6.11 -24.69 0.78
C SER A 86 5.39 -25.56 1.83
N PRO A 87 6.11 -26.42 2.58
CA PRO A 87 5.50 -27.30 3.59
C PRO A 87 4.70 -26.54 4.66
N SER A 88 5.04 -25.27 4.86
CA SER A 88 4.37 -24.38 5.81
C SER A 88 3.02 -23.86 5.30
N GLY A 89 2.70 -24.03 4.01
CA GLY A 89 1.50 -23.47 3.36
C GLY A 89 1.73 -22.10 2.72
N PRO A 90 0.67 -21.46 2.20
CA PRO A 90 0.79 -20.21 1.46
C PRO A 90 1.29 -19.07 2.35
N ALA A 91 2.15 -18.22 1.79
CA ALA A 91 2.69 -17.07 2.48
C ALA A 91 1.59 -16.15 3.02
N ASP A 92 1.73 -15.70 4.25
CA ASP A 92 0.87 -14.68 4.81
C ASP A 92 1.28 -13.31 4.28
N SER A 93 0.34 -12.55 3.71
CA SER A 93 0.68 -11.41 2.85
C SER A 93 -0.12 -10.16 3.18
N TYR A 94 0.56 -9.02 3.36
CA TYR A 94 -0.05 -7.77 3.81
C TYR A 94 0.54 -6.53 3.14
N ARG A 95 -0.26 -5.47 3.04
CA ARG A 95 0.23 -4.10 2.80
C ARG A 95 0.21 -3.33 4.10
N LEU A 96 1.34 -2.77 4.49
CA LEU A 96 1.47 -1.85 5.60
C LEU A 96 1.93 -0.49 5.05
N ASN A 97 1.29 0.59 5.49
CA ASN A 97 1.73 1.93 5.07
C ASN A 97 3.04 2.33 5.75
N HIS A 98 3.21 1.90 7.01
CA HIS A 98 4.38 2.07 7.84
C HIS A 98 4.57 0.74 8.57
N ILE A 99 5.81 0.26 8.67
CA ILE A 99 6.08 -1.00 9.34
C ILE A 99 6.65 -0.68 10.72
N THR A 100 6.01 -1.19 11.77
CA THR A 100 6.53 -1.15 13.15
C THR A 100 6.88 -2.55 13.65
N LYS A 101 7.81 -2.65 14.60
CA LYS A 101 8.32 -3.95 15.07
C LYS A 101 7.16 -4.84 15.55
N ASN A 102 6.26 -4.23 16.31
CA ASN A 102 5.06 -4.86 16.81
C ASN A 102 4.15 -5.38 15.69
N ASP A 103 4.04 -4.67 14.55
CA ASP A 103 3.27 -5.17 13.40
C ASP A 103 3.88 -6.47 12.87
N ILE A 104 5.19 -6.52 12.66
CA ILE A 104 5.84 -7.74 12.16
C ILE A 104 5.74 -8.88 13.17
N GLU A 105 6.02 -8.63 14.44
CA GLU A 105 5.95 -9.66 15.48
C GLU A 105 4.53 -10.24 15.61
N THR A 106 3.51 -9.39 15.61
CA THR A 106 2.10 -9.81 15.63
C THR A 106 1.79 -10.69 14.41
N ARG A 107 2.19 -10.25 13.21
CA ARG A 107 1.96 -11.02 11.98
C ARG A 107 2.74 -12.32 11.93
N LEU A 108 3.95 -12.37 12.48
CA LEU A 108 4.74 -13.59 12.57
C LEU A 108 4.07 -14.63 13.49
N ILE A 109 3.48 -14.17 14.59
CA ILE A 109 2.68 -15.03 15.48
C ILE A 109 1.44 -15.57 14.74
N GLU A 110 0.70 -14.70 14.05
CA GLU A 110 -0.49 -15.06 13.25
C GLU A 110 -0.16 -15.99 12.07
N ALA A 111 0.99 -15.79 11.43
CA ALA A 111 1.46 -16.59 10.31
C ALA A 111 1.73 -18.04 10.74
N GLY A 112 2.04 -18.28 12.01
CA GLY A 112 2.18 -19.63 12.55
C GLY A 112 3.34 -20.43 11.93
N GLY A 113 4.40 -19.75 11.51
CA GLY A 113 5.55 -20.36 10.81
C GLY A 113 5.47 -20.32 9.28
N ARG A 114 4.38 -19.80 8.70
CA ARG A 114 4.31 -19.46 7.28
C ARG A 114 5.25 -18.31 6.94
N PRO A 115 5.78 -18.26 5.70
CA PRO A 115 6.48 -17.08 5.21
C PRO A 115 5.60 -15.83 5.32
N LEU A 116 6.18 -14.70 5.66
CA LEU A 116 5.48 -13.41 5.72
C LEU A 116 5.94 -12.52 4.57
N VAL A 117 5.02 -11.96 3.79
CA VAL A 117 5.30 -11.01 2.72
C VAL A 117 4.61 -9.69 3.03
N VAL A 118 5.40 -8.62 3.19
CA VAL A 118 4.90 -7.29 3.56
C VAL A 118 5.24 -6.30 2.47
N ARG A 119 4.25 -5.60 1.93
CA ARG A 119 4.47 -4.43 1.07
C ARG A 119 4.46 -3.15 1.89
N THR A 120 5.43 -2.26 1.67
CA THR A 120 5.48 -0.92 2.27
C THR A 120 6.00 0.13 1.29
N MET A 121 5.71 1.40 1.58
CA MET A 121 6.18 2.54 0.79
C MET A 121 6.90 3.60 1.64
N ARG A 122 6.63 3.65 2.96
CA ARG A 122 7.24 4.64 3.85
C ARG A 122 8.50 4.09 4.47
N ILE A 123 9.50 4.95 4.55
CA ILE A 123 10.65 4.73 5.43
C ILE A 123 10.11 4.56 6.85
N PRO A 124 10.53 3.51 7.56
CA PRO A 124 10.16 3.34 8.94
C PRO A 124 10.92 4.34 9.83
N ASP A 125 10.43 4.61 11.03
CA ASP A 125 11.03 5.62 11.90
C ASP A 125 12.46 5.22 12.32
N SER A 126 13.29 6.16 12.78
CA SER A 126 14.72 5.92 13.11
C SER A 126 14.94 4.68 13.98
N ASP A 127 14.01 4.42 14.89
CA ASP A 127 14.10 3.37 15.89
C ASP A 127 13.82 1.98 15.29
N TRP A 128 13.30 1.91 14.06
CA TRP A 128 13.00 0.66 13.38
C TRP A 128 14.25 -0.13 13.03
N ALA A 129 15.24 0.50 12.39
CA ALA A 129 16.44 -0.21 11.93
C ALA A 129 17.23 -0.81 13.09
N GLU A 130 17.23 -0.13 14.25
CA GLU A 130 17.87 -0.59 15.48
C GLU A 130 17.02 -1.62 16.23
N SER A 131 15.68 -1.51 16.19
CA SER A 131 14.78 -2.41 16.92
C SER A 131 14.47 -3.71 16.19
N LEU A 132 14.60 -3.72 14.85
CA LEU A 132 14.51 -4.91 14.02
C LEU A 132 15.80 -5.72 14.05
N ASP A 133 16.18 -6.16 15.25
CA ASP A 133 17.07 -7.31 15.39
C ASP A 133 16.33 -8.60 14.97
N LEU A 134 15.98 -8.69 13.69
CA LEU A 134 15.51 -9.91 13.03
C LEU A 134 16.69 -10.81 12.65
N SER A 135 17.88 -10.63 13.25
CA SER A 135 19.00 -11.54 13.05
C SER A 135 18.61 -13.00 13.30
N GLY A 136 17.59 -13.24 14.15
CA GLY A 136 16.99 -14.55 14.38
C GLY A 136 15.92 -15.02 13.37
N HIS A 137 15.40 -14.16 12.50
CA HIS A 137 14.29 -14.49 11.57
C HIS A 137 14.63 -14.37 10.09
N GLY A 138 15.77 -13.75 9.75
CA GLY A 138 16.25 -13.63 8.37
C GLY A 138 15.22 -12.93 7.47
N TYR A 139 15.29 -11.60 7.41
CA TYR A 139 14.46 -10.84 6.50
C TYR A 139 15.20 -10.54 5.19
N MET A 140 14.44 -10.44 4.11
CA MET A 140 14.93 -9.99 2.81
C MET A 140 14.12 -8.78 2.37
N VAL A 141 14.80 -7.70 2.04
CA VAL A 141 14.17 -6.50 1.47
C VAL A 141 14.36 -6.52 -0.04
N PHE A 142 13.29 -6.31 -0.80
CA PHE A 142 13.33 -6.07 -2.23
C PHE A 142 12.75 -4.69 -2.49
N VAL A 143 13.48 -3.87 -3.25
CA VAL A 143 13.05 -2.53 -3.61
C VAL A 143 12.74 -2.47 -5.11
N SER A 144 11.76 -1.65 -5.48
CA SER A 144 11.58 -1.26 -6.88
C SER A 144 11.67 0.25 -7.05
N HIS A 145 12.05 0.67 -8.26
CA HIS A 145 12.10 2.06 -8.66
C HIS A 145 11.68 2.21 -10.13
N ARG A 146 11.20 3.40 -10.49
CA ARG A 146 10.77 3.81 -11.82
C ARG A 146 11.40 5.15 -12.19
N ASP A 147 11.50 5.43 -13.49
CA ASP A 147 11.88 6.76 -13.98
C ASP A 147 10.99 7.85 -13.37
N LEU A 148 11.61 8.90 -12.82
CA LEU A 148 10.89 9.97 -12.13
C LEU A 148 9.98 10.77 -13.07
N ARG A 149 10.32 10.86 -14.37
CA ARG A 149 9.48 11.52 -15.37
C ARG A 149 8.15 10.82 -15.50
N ASP A 150 8.20 9.49 -15.64
CA ASP A 150 7.03 8.64 -15.72
C ASP A 150 6.21 8.67 -14.42
N VAL A 151 6.86 8.67 -13.26
CA VAL A 151 6.17 8.78 -11.96
C VAL A 151 5.40 10.08 -11.86
N ILE A 152 6.01 11.21 -12.26
CA ILE A 152 5.35 12.52 -12.27
C ILE A 152 4.17 12.50 -13.24
N ASP A 153 4.39 12.10 -14.48
CA ASP A 153 3.36 12.09 -15.53
C ASP A 153 2.13 11.28 -15.10
N ASP A 154 2.38 10.10 -14.54
CA ASP A 154 1.34 9.20 -14.05
C ASP A 154 0.59 9.80 -12.85
N CYS A 155 1.30 10.43 -11.90
CA CYS A 155 0.67 11.09 -10.76
C CYS A 155 -0.16 12.33 -11.16
N LEU A 156 0.29 13.10 -12.15
CA LEU A 156 -0.47 14.23 -12.71
C LEU A 156 -1.71 13.71 -13.45
N THR A 157 -1.55 12.68 -14.28
CA THR A 157 -2.62 12.08 -15.10
C THR A 157 -3.77 11.55 -14.25
N ILE A 158 -3.48 10.90 -13.13
CA ILE A 158 -4.50 10.36 -12.21
C ILE A 158 -4.99 11.39 -11.16
N GLY A 159 -4.53 12.64 -11.24
CA GLY A 159 -4.93 13.72 -10.34
C GLY A 159 -4.32 13.66 -8.93
N TRP A 160 -3.35 12.77 -8.68
CA TRP A 160 -2.72 12.61 -7.36
C TRP A 160 -1.71 13.71 -7.03
N MET A 161 -1.35 14.54 -8.01
CA MET A 161 -0.38 15.60 -7.88
C MET A 161 -0.89 16.84 -8.63
N LYS A 162 -0.76 18.01 -8.01
CA LYS A 162 -1.07 19.29 -8.66
C LYS A 162 0.05 19.68 -9.62
N HIS A 163 -0.26 20.43 -10.67
CA HIS A 163 0.71 21.06 -11.58
C HIS A 163 1.45 22.24 -10.93
N ASP A 164 1.86 22.08 -9.67
CA ASP A 164 2.64 23.05 -8.91
C ASP A 164 4.08 22.54 -8.76
N LEU A 165 5.04 23.37 -9.13
CA LEU A 165 6.46 22.99 -9.14
C LEU A 165 6.97 22.68 -7.72
N GLY A 166 6.49 23.41 -6.70
CA GLY A 166 6.87 23.15 -5.31
C GLY A 166 6.40 21.78 -4.83
N VAL A 167 5.15 21.42 -5.14
CA VAL A 167 4.56 20.11 -4.85
C VAL A 167 5.31 19.00 -5.58
N ILE A 168 5.61 19.18 -6.88
CA ILE A 168 6.37 18.20 -7.68
C ILE A 168 7.75 17.95 -7.06
N LEU A 169 8.52 19.02 -6.79
CA LEU A 169 9.86 18.90 -6.22
C LEU A 169 9.85 18.26 -4.83
N SER A 170 8.87 18.61 -3.98
CA SER A 170 8.71 17.99 -2.66
C SER A 170 8.47 16.48 -2.77
N ARG A 171 7.59 16.06 -3.68
CA ARG A 171 7.29 14.64 -3.90
C ARG A 171 8.47 13.87 -4.49
N LEU A 172 9.22 14.47 -5.42
CA LEU A 172 10.45 13.88 -5.95
C LEU A 172 11.50 13.66 -4.87
N ARG A 173 11.70 14.63 -3.97
CA ARG A 173 12.60 14.47 -2.83
C ARG A 173 12.16 13.32 -1.93
N ALA A 174 10.88 13.28 -1.54
CA ALA A 174 10.35 12.20 -0.72
C ALA A 174 10.49 10.82 -1.40
N TYR A 175 10.27 10.75 -2.71
CA TYR A 175 10.46 9.55 -3.51
C TYR A 175 11.93 9.09 -3.45
N MET A 176 12.88 9.98 -3.74
CA MET A 176 14.31 9.66 -3.75
C MET A 176 14.79 9.27 -2.35
N THR A 177 14.39 9.99 -1.31
CA THR A 177 14.75 9.65 0.07
C THR A 177 14.24 8.26 0.46
N SER A 178 13.00 7.91 0.09
CA SER A 178 12.45 6.56 0.32
C SER A 178 13.20 5.50 -0.46
N PHE A 179 13.45 5.73 -1.74
CA PHE A 179 14.21 4.81 -2.59
C PHE A 179 15.62 4.56 -2.04
N GLU A 180 16.40 5.60 -1.75
CA GLU A 180 17.78 5.46 -1.28
C GLU A 180 17.85 4.72 0.07
N TYR A 181 16.91 5.01 0.98
CA TYR A 181 16.82 4.25 2.22
C TYR A 181 16.60 2.76 1.96
N TRP A 182 15.54 2.41 1.22
CA TRP A 182 15.19 1.01 0.99
C TRP A 182 16.26 0.26 0.20
N ARG A 183 16.86 0.93 -0.79
CA ARG A 183 17.96 0.41 -1.59
C ARG A 183 19.18 0.09 -0.74
N SER A 184 19.50 0.93 0.26
CA SER A 184 20.68 0.72 1.12
C SER A 184 20.62 -0.59 1.92
N ILE A 185 19.43 -1.13 2.16
CA ILE A 185 19.21 -2.40 2.88
C ILE A 185 18.62 -3.50 1.99
N ALA A 186 18.46 -3.24 0.69
CA ALA A 186 17.84 -4.17 -0.23
C ALA A 186 18.76 -5.35 -0.59
N LYS A 187 18.18 -6.54 -0.62
CA LYS A 187 18.77 -7.74 -1.21
C LYS A 187 18.68 -7.72 -2.74
N GLY A 188 17.67 -7.05 -3.29
CA GLY A 188 17.49 -6.88 -4.73
C GLY A 188 16.80 -5.55 -5.06
N ASP A 189 17.25 -4.93 -6.15
CA ASP A 189 16.75 -3.66 -6.66
C ASP A 189 16.21 -3.87 -8.08
N PHE A 190 14.92 -3.59 -8.28
CA PHE A 190 14.20 -3.88 -9.50
C PHE A 190 13.70 -2.62 -10.18
N ARG A 191 14.20 -2.40 -11.39
CA ARG A 191 13.75 -1.31 -12.23
C ARG A 191 12.39 -1.65 -12.85
N TYR A 192 11.43 -0.72 -12.74
CA TYR A 192 10.07 -0.84 -13.27
C TYR A 192 10.07 -1.17 -14.77
N GLU A 193 10.94 -0.51 -15.53
CA GLU A 193 11.03 -0.71 -16.97
C GLU A 193 11.49 -2.14 -17.29
N SER A 194 12.38 -2.72 -16.48
CA SER A 194 12.79 -4.12 -16.61
C SER A 194 11.69 -5.10 -16.21
N ILE A 195 10.90 -4.78 -15.17
CA ILE A 195 9.70 -5.54 -14.79
C ILE A 195 8.73 -5.61 -15.97
N HIS A 196 8.54 -4.50 -16.69
CA HIS A 196 7.61 -4.44 -17.80
C HIS A 196 8.13 -5.13 -19.06
N ASN A 197 9.40 -4.91 -19.41
CA ASN A 197 10.00 -5.39 -20.65
C ASN A 197 10.40 -6.87 -20.58
N GLU A 198 10.83 -7.34 -19.41
CA GLU A 198 11.41 -8.68 -19.22
C GLU A 198 10.82 -9.39 -17.98
N PRO A 199 9.48 -9.49 -17.85
CA PRO A 199 8.84 -9.93 -16.61
C PRO A 199 9.26 -11.34 -16.18
N VAL A 200 9.47 -12.23 -17.14
CA VAL A 200 9.92 -13.61 -16.88
C VAL A 200 11.32 -13.62 -16.26
N GLU A 201 12.25 -12.84 -16.80
CA GLU A 201 13.62 -12.78 -16.29
C GLU A 201 13.67 -12.10 -14.92
N GLN A 202 12.79 -11.12 -14.67
CA GLN A 202 12.64 -10.54 -13.33
C GLN A 202 12.10 -11.55 -12.32
N VAL A 203 11.13 -12.41 -12.69
CA VAL A 203 10.66 -13.52 -11.81
C VAL A 203 11.80 -14.51 -11.54
N LYS A 204 12.57 -14.91 -12.56
CA LYS A 204 13.73 -15.81 -12.38
C LYS A 204 14.79 -15.19 -11.47
N HIS A 205 15.08 -13.90 -11.66
CA HIS A 205 16.02 -13.17 -10.82
C HIS A 205 15.56 -13.13 -9.35
N LEU A 206 14.29 -12.80 -9.12
CA LEU A 206 13.68 -12.77 -7.80
C LEU A 206 13.70 -14.14 -7.11
N ALA A 207 13.37 -15.21 -7.83
CA ALA A 207 13.44 -16.58 -7.32
C ALA A 207 14.86 -16.94 -6.84
N ARG A 208 15.89 -16.62 -7.64
CA ARG A 208 17.30 -16.83 -7.26
C ARG A 208 17.67 -16.08 -5.98
N LEU A 209 17.22 -14.84 -5.82
CA LEU A 209 17.50 -14.05 -4.61
C LEU A 209 16.84 -14.62 -3.35
N ILE A 210 15.67 -15.23 -3.49
CA ILE A 210 14.92 -15.87 -2.40
C ILE A 210 15.47 -17.28 -2.11
N GLY A 211 16.26 -17.87 -3.01
CA GLY A 211 16.78 -19.23 -2.91
C GLY A 211 15.78 -20.29 -3.37
N LEU A 212 14.93 -19.94 -4.35
CA LEU A 212 13.93 -20.82 -4.94
C LEU A 212 14.29 -21.13 -6.39
N GLU A 213 13.91 -22.33 -6.85
CA GLU A 213 13.95 -22.69 -8.25
C GLU A 213 12.86 -21.92 -9.04
N SER A 214 13.13 -21.60 -10.31
CA SER A 214 12.25 -20.74 -11.12
C SER A 214 11.55 -21.49 -12.26
N THR A 215 11.22 -22.77 -12.05
CA THR A 215 10.62 -23.65 -13.07
C THR A 215 9.29 -23.15 -13.62
N ASN A 216 8.56 -22.32 -12.87
CA ASN A 216 7.25 -21.77 -13.25
C ASN A 216 7.27 -20.27 -13.58
N ALA A 217 8.43 -19.67 -13.90
CA ALA A 217 8.56 -18.23 -14.06
C ALA A 217 7.64 -17.62 -15.13
N GLU A 218 7.50 -18.29 -16.28
CA GLU A 218 6.62 -17.86 -17.39
C GLU A 218 5.13 -17.92 -17.01
N HIS A 219 4.75 -18.90 -16.18
CA HIS A 219 3.39 -18.99 -15.67
C HIS A 219 3.10 -17.88 -14.66
N ILE A 220 3.99 -17.69 -13.67
CA ILE A 220 3.88 -16.64 -12.65
C ILE A 220 3.82 -15.26 -13.29
N ALA A 221 4.71 -14.95 -14.25
CA ALA A 221 4.71 -13.67 -14.94
C ALA A 221 3.35 -13.36 -15.60
N ARG A 222 2.77 -14.34 -16.31
CA ARG A 222 1.43 -14.21 -16.91
C ARG A 222 0.33 -14.06 -15.86
N GLU A 223 0.43 -14.83 -14.78
CA GLU A 223 -0.55 -14.80 -13.68
C GLU A 223 -0.59 -13.40 -13.05
N ILE A 224 0.55 -12.76 -12.79
CA ILE A 224 0.62 -11.40 -12.24
C ILE A 224 -0.19 -10.40 -13.09
N TYR A 225 -0.06 -10.43 -14.42
CA TYR A 225 -0.81 -9.53 -15.31
C TYR A 225 -2.30 -9.89 -15.42
N SER A 226 -2.67 -11.14 -15.12
CA SER A 226 -4.06 -11.58 -15.07
C SER A 226 -4.78 -11.20 -13.77
N LEU A 227 -4.02 -10.80 -12.73
CA LEU A 227 -4.59 -10.36 -11.46
C LEU A 227 -5.44 -9.12 -11.69
N ARG A 228 -6.75 -9.28 -11.53
CA ARG A 228 -7.68 -8.16 -11.56
C ARG A 228 -7.59 -7.41 -10.23
N PRO A 229 -7.62 -6.07 -10.23
CA PRO A 229 -7.88 -5.32 -9.01
C PRO A 229 -9.17 -5.86 -8.41
N GLY A 230 -9.18 -6.28 -7.14
CA GLY A 230 -10.35 -6.93 -6.52
C GLY A 230 -11.65 -6.20 -6.88
N GLN A 231 -12.52 -6.89 -7.63
CA GLN A 231 -13.88 -6.46 -7.94
C GLN A 231 -14.77 -7.06 -6.85
N ALA A 232 -15.35 -6.22 -5.99
CA ALA A 232 -16.46 -6.52 -5.06
C ALA A 232 -16.16 -6.89 -3.59
N VAL A 233 -16.86 -6.16 -2.69
CA VAL A 233 -17.32 -6.38 -1.29
C VAL A 233 -16.33 -6.87 -0.20
N GLY A 234 -15.06 -7.13 -0.49
CA GLY A 234 -14.09 -7.56 0.51
C GLY A 234 -12.72 -6.88 0.38
N PRO A 235 -11.83 -7.05 1.38
CA PRO A 235 -10.45 -6.61 1.26
C PRO A 235 -9.80 -7.27 0.05
N ASP A 236 -9.24 -6.45 -0.85
CA ASP A 236 -8.56 -6.89 -2.07
C ASP A 236 -7.55 -8.00 -1.77
N GLN A 237 -7.63 -9.17 -2.39
CA GLN A 237 -6.74 -10.28 -2.02
C GLN A 237 -5.25 -10.02 -2.27
N VAL A 238 -4.94 -8.96 -3.01
CA VAL A 238 -3.59 -8.47 -3.29
C VAL A 238 -3.15 -7.44 -2.25
N SER A 239 -3.90 -6.37 -2.03
CA SER A 239 -3.50 -5.31 -1.10
C SER A 239 -4.10 -5.43 0.30
N LYS A 240 -5.03 -6.37 0.50
CA LYS A 240 -6.03 -6.45 1.59
C LYS A 240 -6.71 -5.13 1.92
N MET A 241 -6.72 -4.18 0.97
CA MET A 241 -7.37 -2.90 1.15
C MET A 241 -8.87 -3.03 0.92
N TRP A 242 -9.64 -2.43 1.82
CA TRP A 242 -11.09 -2.33 1.67
C TRP A 242 -11.42 -1.34 0.53
N PRO A 243 -12.55 -1.53 -0.18
CA PRO A 243 -13.02 -0.57 -1.20
C PRO A 243 -13.05 0.89 -0.70
N ALA A 244 -13.31 1.12 0.59
CA ALA A 244 -13.29 2.45 1.22
C ALA A 244 -11.90 3.13 1.23
N GLN A 245 -10.80 2.37 1.23
CA GLN A 245 -9.45 2.95 1.12
C GLN A 245 -9.17 3.49 -0.29
N ARG A 246 -9.84 2.98 -1.33
CA ARG A 246 -9.80 3.60 -2.67
C ARG A 246 -10.51 4.95 -2.68
N VAL A 247 -11.59 5.09 -1.90
CA VAL A 247 -12.30 6.37 -1.74
C VAL A 247 -11.40 7.36 -1.01
N ILE A 248 -10.68 6.96 0.04
CA ILE A 248 -9.74 7.84 0.76
C ILE A 248 -8.53 8.23 -0.11
N GLU A 249 -7.98 7.30 -0.92
CA GLU A 249 -6.91 7.63 -1.88
C GLU A 249 -7.40 8.56 -3.01
N ALA A 250 -8.68 8.46 -3.42
CA ALA A 250 -9.31 9.42 -4.34
C ALA A 250 -9.60 10.78 -3.68
N SER A 251 -10.10 10.81 -2.44
CA SER A 251 -10.36 12.05 -1.70
C SER A 251 -9.09 12.81 -1.33
N ARG A 252 -7.97 12.12 -1.14
CA ARG A 252 -6.64 12.75 -0.96
C ARG A 252 -6.10 13.39 -2.25
N ALA A 253 -6.52 12.92 -3.42
CA ALA A 253 -6.22 13.55 -4.70
C ALA A 253 -6.99 14.87 -4.86
N ASP A 254 -8.18 14.97 -4.26
CA ASP A 254 -9.07 16.13 -4.35
C ASP A 254 -8.73 17.28 -3.36
N GLY A 255 -7.78 17.07 -2.45
CA GLY A 255 -7.14 18.14 -1.68
C GLY A 255 -7.78 18.45 -0.31
N ASP A 256 -6.94 18.38 0.73
CA ASP A 256 -7.11 19.20 1.94
C ASP A 256 -6.95 20.67 1.52
N ASP A 257 -8.07 21.33 1.26
CA ASP A 257 -8.17 22.78 1.28
C ASP A 257 -8.91 23.18 2.56
N ASP A 258 -8.17 23.19 3.67
CA ASP A 258 -8.57 23.79 4.96
C ASP A 258 -8.59 25.33 4.82
N SER A 259 -9.36 25.83 3.85
CA SER A 259 -9.73 27.24 3.79
C SER A 259 -10.98 27.44 4.65
N GLU A 260 -10.78 28.06 5.81
CA GLU A 260 -11.82 28.50 6.73
C GLU A 260 -12.94 29.27 5.98
N LYS A 261 -14.01 28.58 5.59
CA LYS A 261 -15.28 29.22 5.26
C LYS A 261 -16.07 29.39 6.54
N LYS A 262 -16.00 30.59 7.11
CA LYS A 262 -17.05 31.12 7.98
C LYS A 262 -18.39 31.00 7.23
N MET A 263 -19.26 30.11 7.69
CA MET A 263 -20.65 30.08 7.27
C MET A 263 -21.47 30.95 8.22
N ASP A 264 -21.93 32.09 7.71
CA ASP A 264 -23.12 32.74 8.23
C ASP A 264 -24.33 31.85 7.90
N VAL A 265 -25.11 31.55 8.93
CA VAL A 265 -26.33 30.76 8.84
C VAL A 265 -27.49 31.70 8.52
N ASP A 266 -28.11 31.50 7.36
CA ASP A 266 -29.53 31.80 7.21
C ASP A 266 -30.18 30.80 6.25
N GLY A 267 -31.29 30.23 6.71
CA GLY A 267 -31.89 29.03 6.14
C GLY A 267 -32.74 29.27 4.88
N LYS A 268 -32.92 28.20 4.12
CA LYS A 268 -34.22 27.74 3.59
C LYS A 268 -34.07 26.44 2.80
N ASP A 269 -35.09 25.61 2.94
CA ASP A 269 -35.24 24.28 2.34
C ASP A 269 -35.16 24.29 0.80
N ALA A 270 -34.43 23.32 0.25
CA ALA A 270 -34.65 22.84 -1.12
C ALA A 270 -34.18 21.37 -1.27
N THR A 271 -35.14 20.50 -1.52
CA THR A 271 -34.96 19.11 -1.95
C THR A 271 -34.20 19.08 -3.28
N THR A 272 -32.94 18.62 -3.27
CA THR A 272 -32.13 18.46 -4.49
C THR A 272 -31.96 16.97 -4.81
N THR A 273 -32.55 16.54 -5.91
CA THR A 273 -32.27 15.23 -6.53
C THR A 273 -30.89 15.28 -7.17
N VAL A 274 -29.93 14.51 -6.64
CA VAL A 274 -28.57 14.42 -7.21
C VAL A 274 -28.59 13.42 -8.37
N VAL A 275 -28.49 13.93 -9.60
CA VAL A 275 -28.15 13.13 -10.77
C VAL A 275 -26.63 13.02 -10.83
N VAL A 276 -26.10 11.82 -10.59
CA VAL A 276 -24.67 11.51 -10.77
C VAL A 276 -24.38 11.39 -12.26
N VAL A 277 -23.72 12.41 -12.83
CA VAL A 277 -23.15 12.34 -14.18
C VAL A 277 -21.68 11.91 -14.04
N PRO A 278 -21.18 10.91 -14.80
CA PRO A 278 -19.76 10.54 -14.76
C PRO A 278 -18.90 11.67 -15.32
N LEU A 279 -18.00 12.22 -14.49
CA LEU A 279 -17.10 13.33 -14.82
C LEU A 279 -15.93 12.96 -15.74
N GLN A 280 -15.99 11.83 -16.46
CA GLN A 280 -14.92 11.38 -17.38
C GLN A 280 -14.95 12.07 -18.75
N ALA A 281 -15.90 12.97 -19.04
CA ALA A 281 -16.14 13.48 -20.39
C ALA A 281 -16.01 15.01 -20.56
N LYS A 282 -15.19 15.71 -19.77
CA LYS A 282 -14.96 17.16 -19.97
C LYS A 282 -13.50 17.61 -19.84
N LEU A 283 -12.57 16.90 -20.46
CA LEU A 283 -11.46 17.65 -21.09
C LEU A 283 -11.97 18.08 -22.45
N LEU A 284 -12.01 19.40 -22.71
CA LEU A 284 -12.36 19.91 -24.03
C LEU A 284 -11.41 19.28 -25.05
N GLU A 285 -11.94 18.81 -26.19
CA GLU A 285 -11.14 18.20 -27.27
C GLU A 285 -9.95 19.10 -27.68
N SER A 286 -10.10 20.42 -27.50
CA SER A 286 -9.05 21.42 -27.68
C SER A 286 -7.86 21.28 -26.72
N GLU A 287 -8.08 20.86 -25.47
CA GLU A 287 -7.01 20.65 -24.49
C GLU A 287 -6.28 19.33 -24.75
N ARG A 288 -7.02 18.28 -25.12
CA ARG A 288 -6.42 17.00 -25.56
C ARG A 288 -5.57 17.20 -26.81
N LYS A 289 -6.03 18.03 -27.75
CA LYS A 289 -5.28 18.40 -28.95
C LYS A 289 -4.00 19.16 -28.60
N LYS A 290 -4.06 20.16 -27.72
CA LYS A 290 -2.89 20.93 -27.26
C LYS A 290 -1.84 20.04 -26.58
N ILE A 291 -2.27 19.07 -25.77
CA ILE A 291 -1.36 18.12 -25.12
C ILE A 291 -0.68 17.22 -26.17
N ARG A 292 -1.42 16.68 -27.14
CA ARG A 292 -0.84 15.87 -28.23
C ARG A 292 0.13 16.68 -29.10
N GLU A 293 -0.19 17.92 -29.41
CA GLU A 293 0.67 18.82 -30.19
C GLU A 293 1.95 19.19 -29.43
N ALA A 294 1.85 19.47 -28.12
CA ALA A 294 3.02 19.71 -27.27
C ALA A 294 3.92 18.47 -27.15
N HIS A 295 3.32 17.27 -27.09
CA HIS A 295 4.07 16.02 -27.03
C HIS A 295 4.78 15.71 -28.37
N ALA A 296 4.14 16.01 -29.50
CA ALA A 296 4.74 15.88 -30.82
C ALA A 296 5.91 16.87 -31.05
N ASP A 297 5.74 18.15 -30.66
CA ASP A 297 6.78 19.19 -30.74
C ASP A 297 7.98 18.85 -29.84
N TYR A 298 7.75 18.23 -28.68
CA TYR A 298 8.82 17.74 -27.81
C TYR A 298 9.63 16.61 -28.47
N HIS A 299 8.98 15.65 -29.13
CA HIS A 299 9.66 14.58 -29.85
C HIS A 299 10.46 15.08 -31.05
N ASP A 300 9.96 16.07 -31.79
CA ASP A 300 10.66 16.67 -32.93
C ASP A 300 11.88 17.50 -32.49
N ARG A 301 11.78 18.24 -31.37
CA ARG A 301 12.88 19.11 -30.90
C ARG A 301 14.00 18.38 -30.20
N TYR A 302 13.70 17.28 -29.52
CA TYR A 302 14.65 16.57 -28.68
C TYR A 302 14.95 15.16 -29.22
N GLY A 303 14.84 15.00 -30.55
CA GLY A 303 14.95 13.75 -31.28
C GLY A 303 15.86 12.70 -30.64
N TYR A 304 15.28 11.55 -30.32
CA TYR A 304 16.02 10.33 -29.99
C TYR A 304 16.22 9.52 -31.27
N VAL A 305 17.48 9.20 -31.56
CA VAL A 305 17.89 8.02 -32.34
C VAL A 305 17.66 6.78 -31.48
#